data_AF-A0A5J4NNF1-F1
#
_entry.id   AF-A0A5J4NNF1-F1
#
_cell.length_a   1.000
_cell.length_b   1.000
_cell.length_c   1.000
_cell.angle_alpha   90.00
_cell.angle_beta   90.00
_cell.angle_gamma   90.00
#
_symmetry.space_group_name_H-M   'P 1'
#
loop_
_entity.id
_entity.type
_entity.pdbx_description
1 polymer ?
#
loop_
_entity_poly.entity_id
_entity_poly.type
_entity_poly.pdbx_seq_one_letter_code
_entity_poly.pdbx_strand_id
1 'polypeptide(L)'
;MLSVGVVFSQLTPQWRTDMLELHNAARSQIRSCQVSGQPPAKQMPQLVSRVYKREASLSISMSSYFGIINQWHPDLESKAQQLADQCREGHDTAEERQISAFDYVGQNWAGSMDIKT
;
A
#
# COMPACT_ATOMS: atom_id res chain seq x y z
N MET A 1 7.64 2.14 -27.13
CA MET A 1 7.48 1.17 -26.02
C MET A 1 6.63 1.84 -24.96
N LEU A 2 5.36 1.44 -24.83
CA LEU A 2 4.46 2.00 -23.82
C LEU A 2 4.72 1.26 -22.49
N SER A 3 5.16 2.00 -21.48
CA SER A 3 5.21 1.52 -20.10
C SER A 3 3.78 1.27 -19.65
N VAL A 4 3.45 0.04 -19.26
CA VAL A 4 2.21 -0.27 -18.54
C VAL A 4 2.39 0.23 -17.10
N GLY A 5 2.48 1.55 -16.95
CA GLY A 5 2.35 2.23 -15.68
C GLY A 5 0.88 2.28 -15.31
N VAL A 6 0.59 2.23 -14.01
CA VAL A 6 -0.74 2.53 -13.46
C VAL A 6 -1.16 3.90 -14.02
N VAL A 7 -2.07 3.92 -14.99
CA VAL A 7 -2.37 5.08 -15.86
C VAL A 7 -2.88 6.31 -15.08
N PHE A 8 -3.15 6.16 -13.79
CA PHE A 8 -3.73 7.19 -12.93
C PHE A 8 -2.98 7.46 -11.63
N SER A 9 -1.83 6.84 -11.36
CA SER A 9 -1.13 7.09 -10.09
C SER A 9 -0.29 8.36 -10.12
N GLN A 10 -0.47 9.24 -9.13
CA GLN A 10 0.41 10.38 -8.89
C GLN A 10 1.61 10.03 -7.98
N LEU A 11 1.66 8.82 -7.41
CA LEU A 11 2.77 8.37 -6.58
C LEU A 11 4.00 7.99 -7.43
N THR A 12 5.14 8.60 -7.12
CA THR A 12 6.43 8.16 -7.70
C THR A 12 6.84 6.79 -7.14
N PRO A 13 7.73 6.04 -7.81
CA PRO A 13 8.27 4.80 -7.25
C PRO A 13 8.94 5.00 -5.88
N GLN A 14 9.64 6.14 -5.69
CA GLN A 14 10.28 6.48 -4.42
C GLN A 14 9.23 6.64 -3.32
N TRP A 15 8.15 7.39 -3.55
CA TRP A 15 7.11 7.58 -2.54
C TRP A 15 6.40 6.28 -2.15
N ARG A 16 6.22 5.33 -3.07
CA ARG A 16 5.71 3.99 -2.72
C ARG A 16 6.66 3.27 -1.77
N THR A 17 7.97 3.35 -2.04
CA THR A 17 9.00 2.78 -1.17
C THR A 17 8.99 3.44 0.20
N ASP A 18 9.01 4.77 0.26
CA ASP A 18 9.02 5.53 1.52
C ASP A 18 7.78 5.18 2.36
N MET A 19 6.60 5.11 1.75
CA MET A 19 5.37 4.71 2.43
C MET A 19 5.47 3.29 3.00
N LEU A 20 5.98 2.32 2.24
CA LEU A 20 6.17 0.95 2.73
C LEU A 20 7.18 0.89 3.88
N GLU A 21 8.30 1.61 3.75
CA GLU A 21 9.35 1.66 4.78
C GLU A 21 8.84 2.25 6.08
N LEU A 22 8.13 3.38 6.03
CA LEU A 22 7.53 4.02 7.21
C LEU A 22 6.54 3.08 7.92
N HIS A 23 5.65 2.42 7.17
CA HIS A 23 4.71 1.46 7.75
C HIS A 23 5.43 0.26 8.37
N ASN A 24 6.44 -0.28 7.69
CA ASN A 24 7.20 -1.43 8.17
C ASN A 24 8.07 -1.11 9.38
N ALA A 25 8.62 0.10 9.46
CA ALA A 25 9.34 0.58 10.63
C ALA A 25 8.42 0.63 11.85
N ALA A 26 7.23 1.24 11.73
CA ALA A 26 6.22 1.26 12.78
C ALA A 26 5.78 -0.16 13.20
N ARG A 27 5.55 -1.05 12.21
CA ARG A 27 5.25 -2.47 12.46
C ARG A 27 6.37 -3.19 13.20
N SER A 28 7.62 -2.86 12.91
CA SER A 28 8.76 -3.44 13.62
C SER A 28 8.80 -2.97 15.07
N GLN A 29 8.60 -1.67 15.31
CA GLN A 29 8.62 -1.07 16.64
C GLN A 29 7.55 -1.67 17.57
N ILE A 30 6.31 -1.83 17.08
CA ILE A 30 5.24 -2.43 17.89
C ILE A 30 5.61 -3.87 18.26
N ARG A 31 6.15 -4.66 17.31
CA ARG A 31 6.55 -6.05 17.55
C ARG A 31 7.72 -6.17 18.54
N SER A 32 8.59 -5.18 18.62
CA SER A 32 9.82 -5.18 19.44
C SER A 32 9.69 -4.41 20.77
N CYS A 33 8.46 -4.17 21.25
CA CYS A 33 8.19 -3.42 22.48
C CYS A 33 8.71 -1.98 22.48
N GLN A 34 8.88 -1.36 21.31
CA GLN A 34 9.42 0.00 21.18
C GLN A 34 8.33 1.09 21.18
N VAL A 35 7.06 0.70 21.19
CA VAL A 35 5.92 1.63 21.30
C VAL A 35 5.38 1.62 22.73
N SER A 36 5.55 2.74 23.43
CA SER A 36 5.15 2.87 24.84
C SER A 36 3.67 2.55 25.05
N GLY A 37 3.36 1.74 26.06
CA GLY A 37 2.00 1.32 26.41
C GLY A 37 1.38 0.29 25.46
N GLN A 38 2.06 -0.11 24.38
CA GLN A 38 1.56 -1.13 23.45
C GLN A 38 2.22 -2.49 23.72
N PRO A 39 1.45 -3.58 23.84
CA PRO A 39 2.02 -4.92 23.93
C PRO A 39 2.67 -5.33 22.60
N PRO A 40 3.71 -6.18 22.62
CA PRO A 40 4.29 -6.70 21.39
C PRO A 40 3.30 -7.56 20.62
N ALA A 41 3.15 -7.28 19.33
CA ALA A 41 2.38 -8.13 18.45
C ALA A 41 3.07 -9.50 18.29
N LYS A 42 2.36 -10.59 18.61
CA LYS A 42 2.85 -11.96 18.40
C LYS A 42 3.21 -12.22 16.94
N GLN A 43 2.41 -11.68 16.02
CA GLN A 43 2.62 -11.78 14.58
C GLN A 43 2.29 -10.44 13.94
N MET A 44 3.22 -9.95 13.11
CA MET A 44 3.02 -8.75 12.32
C MET A 44 3.81 -8.83 11.02
N PRO A 45 3.19 -9.32 9.93
CA PRO A 45 3.85 -9.50 8.65
C PRO A 45 4.36 -8.17 8.08
N GLN A 46 5.47 -8.18 7.34
CA GLN A 46 5.92 -6.99 6.62
C GLN A 46 5.03 -6.73 5.40
N LEU A 47 4.82 -5.45 5.09
CA LEU A 47 4.27 -5.02 3.82
C LEU A 47 5.39 -5.09 2.77
N VAL A 48 5.12 -5.58 1.56
CA VAL A 48 6.14 -5.82 0.54
C VAL A 48 5.78 -5.11 -0.77
N SER A 49 6.78 -4.56 -1.44
CA SER A 49 6.62 -4.14 -2.84
C SER A 49 6.81 -5.35 -3.75
N ARG A 50 6.00 -5.49 -4.81
CA ARG A 50 6.50 -6.14 -6.02
C ARG A 50 7.51 -5.18 -6.63
N VAL A 51 8.74 -5.20 -6.11
CA VAL A 51 9.85 -4.73 -6.94
C VAL A 51 9.78 -5.65 -8.15
N TYR A 52 9.46 -5.10 -9.32
CA TYR A 52 9.56 -5.81 -10.58
C TYR A 52 10.98 -6.40 -10.63
N LYS A 53 11.12 -7.67 -10.24
CA LYS A 53 12.33 -8.43 -10.52
C LYS A 53 12.37 -8.51 -12.04
N ARG A 54 13.07 -7.58 -12.69
CA ARG A 54 13.76 -7.88 -13.93
C ARG A 54 14.98 -8.71 -13.57
N GLU A 55 14.74 -9.89 -13.01
CA GLU A 55 15.70 -10.96 -13.18
C GLU A 55 15.18 -11.75 -14.38
N ALA A 56 15.92 -11.57 -15.48
CA ALA A 56 15.82 -12.45 -16.62
C ALA A 56 15.89 -13.90 -16.11
N SER A 57 15.00 -14.76 -16.63
CA SER A 57 14.95 -16.22 -16.42
C SER A 57 14.43 -16.63 -15.02
N LEU A 58 13.45 -17.50 -14.80
CA LEU A 58 12.81 -18.56 -15.58
C LEU A 58 11.45 -18.92 -14.93
N SER A 59 10.48 -19.29 -15.76
CA SER A 59 9.30 -20.14 -15.49
C SER A 59 8.84 -20.31 -14.04
N ILE A 60 7.95 -19.44 -13.57
CA ILE A 60 7.02 -19.79 -12.49
C ILE A 60 5.62 -19.78 -13.10
N SER A 61 4.97 -20.94 -13.01
CA SER A 61 3.59 -21.14 -13.45
C SER A 61 2.68 -20.05 -12.89
N MET A 62 1.88 -19.47 -13.79
CA MET A 62 0.92 -18.40 -13.57
C MET A 62 -0.14 -18.74 -12.49
N SER A 63 -0.15 -19.98 -11.98
CA SER A 63 -1.10 -20.51 -11.00
C SER A 63 -0.78 -20.15 -9.53
N SER A 64 0.39 -19.61 -9.21
CA SER A 64 0.75 -19.19 -7.83
C SER A 64 0.56 -17.69 -7.59
N TYR A 65 -0.13 -16.98 -8.49
CA TYR A 65 -0.50 -15.57 -8.36
C TYR A 65 -1.64 -15.30 -7.36
N PHE A 66 -2.03 -16.31 -6.58
CA PHE A 66 -3.07 -16.20 -5.57
C PHE A 66 -2.49 -15.60 -4.27
N GLY A 67 -2.80 -14.33 -4.01
CA GLY A 67 -3.06 -13.87 -2.64
C GLY A 67 -1.88 -13.55 -1.71
N ILE A 68 -0.88 -12.77 -2.12
CA ILE A 68 -0.02 -12.10 -1.14
C ILE A 68 -0.75 -10.83 -0.65
N ILE A 69 -1.49 -10.96 0.44
CA ILE A 69 -2.29 -9.87 1.05
C ILE A 69 -1.45 -8.69 1.57
N ASN A 70 -0.14 -8.88 1.80
CA ASN A 70 0.74 -7.85 2.36
C ASN A 70 1.49 -7.07 1.29
N GLN A 71 1.10 -7.13 0.03
CA GLN A 71 1.82 -6.47 -1.05
C GLN A 71 1.23 -5.09 -1.38
N TRP A 72 2.06 -4.14 -1.82
CA TRP A 72 1.59 -2.95 -2.54
C TRP A 72 0.68 -3.36 -3.70
N HIS A 73 -0.58 -2.94 -3.65
CA HIS A 73 -1.62 -3.38 -4.56
C HIS A 73 -2.05 -2.21 -5.46
N PRO A 74 -1.92 -2.33 -6.81
CA PRO A 74 -2.20 -1.22 -7.71
C PRO A 74 -3.66 -0.76 -7.67
N ASP A 75 -4.62 -1.67 -7.43
CA ASP A 75 -6.03 -1.26 -7.34
C ASP A 75 -6.35 -0.53 -6.03
N LEU A 76 -5.66 -0.85 -4.92
CA LEU A 76 -5.79 -0.08 -3.67
C LEU A 76 -5.21 1.32 -3.85
N GLU A 77 -4.06 1.42 -4.53
CA GLU A 77 -3.45 2.69 -4.89
C GLU A 77 -4.38 3.52 -5.80
N SER A 78 -5.00 2.90 -6.81
CA SER A 78 -5.94 3.58 -7.70
C SER A 78 -7.16 4.13 -6.94
N LYS A 79 -7.71 3.37 -5.99
CA LYS A 79 -8.83 3.84 -5.15
C LYS A 79 -8.40 4.98 -4.23
N ALA A 80 -7.24 4.85 -3.57
CA ALA A 80 -6.71 5.90 -2.71
C ALA A 80 -6.43 7.20 -3.50
N GLN A 81 -5.91 7.08 -4.72
CA GLN A 81 -5.69 8.23 -5.61
C GLN A 81 -7.01 8.89 -6.02
N GLN A 82 -8.03 8.11 -6.39
CA GLN A 82 -9.36 8.64 -6.73
C GLN A 82 -9.99 9.45 -5.59
N LEU A 83 -9.79 9.04 -4.33
CA LEU A 83 -10.23 9.82 -3.18
C LEU A 83 -9.39 11.10 -3.02
N ALA A 84 -8.06 10.98 -3.10
CA ALA A 84 -7.16 12.12 -2.97
C ALA A 84 -7.44 13.21 -4.02
N ASP A 85 -7.74 12.80 -5.25
CA ASP A 85 -8.04 13.69 -6.39
C ASP A 85 -9.34 14.49 -6.21
N GLN A 86 -10.25 14.04 -5.34
CA GLN A 86 -11.49 14.77 -5.03
C GLN A 86 -11.27 15.98 -4.14
N CYS A 87 -10.07 16.12 -3.53
CA CYS A 87 -9.74 17.21 -2.60
C CYS A 87 -10.79 17.38 -1.49
N ARG A 88 -11.41 16.28 -1.04
CA ARG A 88 -12.41 16.28 0.03
C ARG A 88 -11.83 15.68 1.31
N GLU A 89 -12.25 16.24 2.44
CA GLU A 89 -11.92 15.66 3.75
C GLU A 89 -12.82 14.46 4.05
N GLY A 90 -12.23 13.43 4.66
CA GLY A 90 -12.94 12.26 5.17
C GLY A 90 -12.72 10.98 4.36
N HIS A 91 -13.63 10.02 4.57
CA HIS A 91 -13.51 8.66 4.06
C HIS A 91 -14.45 8.38 2.88
N ASP A 92 -14.08 7.39 2.08
CA ASP A 92 -15.00 6.70 1.16
C ASP A 92 -15.95 5.78 1.93
N THR A 93 -17.11 5.53 1.34
CA THR A 93 -18.00 4.43 1.75
C THR A 93 -17.31 3.07 1.57
N ALA A 94 -17.87 2.02 2.18
CA ALA A 94 -17.32 0.67 2.07
C ALA A 94 -17.32 0.18 0.62
N GLU A 95 -18.38 0.50 -0.12
CA GLU A 95 -18.60 0.14 -1.52
C GLU A 95 -17.60 0.87 -2.44
N GLU A 96 -17.32 2.15 -2.16
CA GLU A 96 -16.41 2.97 -2.96
C GLU A 96 -14.96 2.50 -2.85
N ARG A 97 -14.49 2.13 -1.65
CA ARG A 97 -13.11 1.65 -1.42
C ARG A 97 -12.89 0.17 -1.74
N GLN A 98 -13.95 -0.58 -2.05
CA GLN A 98 -13.85 -2.01 -2.32
C GLN A 98 -13.08 -2.28 -3.61
N ILE A 99 -12.29 -3.36 -3.59
CA ILE A 99 -11.70 -3.97 -4.77
C ILE A 99 -11.94 -5.48 -4.73
N SER A 100 -11.94 -6.16 -5.89
CA SER A 100 -12.27 -7.59 -5.97
C SER A 100 -11.29 -8.50 -5.23
N ALA A 101 -10.07 -8.03 -4.95
CA ALA A 101 -9.03 -8.80 -4.28
C ALA A 101 -9.24 -8.93 -2.75
N PHE A 102 -10.09 -8.11 -2.14
CA PHE A 102 -10.30 -8.09 -0.70
C PHE A 102 -11.78 -7.91 -0.35
N ASP A 103 -12.30 -8.78 0.52
CA ASP A 103 -13.66 -8.67 1.04
C ASP A 103 -13.89 -7.38 1.82
N TYR A 104 -12.84 -6.91 2.52
CA TYR A 104 -12.87 -5.69 3.32
C TYR A 104 -11.58 -4.90 3.10
N VAL A 105 -11.73 -3.61 2.80
CA VAL A 105 -10.61 -2.67 2.61
C VAL A 105 -10.67 -1.63 3.73
N GLY A 106 -9.59 -1.47 4.50
CA GLY A 106 -9.45 -0.36 5.46
C GLY A 106 -9.01 0.93 4.77
N GLN A 107 -9.16 2.09 5.44
CA GLN A 107 -8.72 3.37 4.89
C GLN A 107 -8.22 4.30 6.00
N ASN A 108 -7.04 4.88 5.80
CA ASN A 108 -6.53 6.00 6.59
C ASN A 108 -6.55 7.25 5.70
N TRP A 109 -6.86 8.41 6.28
CA TRP A 109 -6.83 9.70 5.60
C TRP A 109 -5.88 10.65 6.31
N ALA A 110 -5.12 11.43 5.55
CA ALA A 110 -4.29 12.51 6.05
C ALA A 110 -4.32 13.67 5.05
N GLY A 111 -4.55 14.88 5.56
CA GLY A 111 -4.49 16.12 4.79
C GLY A 111 -3.64 17.17 5.51
N SER A 112 -3.13 18.14 4.76
CA SER A 112 -2.45 19.32 5.30
C SER A 112 -2.94 20.55 4.54
N MET A 113 -3.27 21.63 5.28
CA MET A 113 -3.57 22.93 4.67
C MET A 113 -2.31 23.62 4.15
N ASP A 114 -1.16 23.31 4.77
CA ASP A 114 0.15 23.87 4.41
C ASP A 114 1.11 22.73 4.06
N ILE A 115 1.35 22.52 2.77
CA ILE A 115 2.57 21.79 2.35
C ILE A 115 3.66 22.84 2.25
N LYS A 116 4.44 23.01 3.33
CA LYS A 116 5.69 23.78 3.24
C LYS A 116 6.64 23.00 2.32
N THR A 117 6.70 23.41 1.06
CA THR A 117 7.69 22.95 0.07
C THR A 117 9.04 23.63 0.30
#